data_AF-A0AAU0RCJ8-F1
#
_entry.id   AF-A0AAU0RCJ8-F1
#
_cell.length_a   1.000
_cell.length_b   1.000
_cell.length_c   1.000
_cell.angle_alpha   90.00
_cell.angle_beta   90.00
_cell.angle_gamma   90.00
#
_symmetry.space_group_name_H-M   'P 1'
#
loop_
_entity.id
_entity.type
_entity.pdbx_description
1 polymer ?
#
loop_
_entity_poly.entity_id
_entity_poly.type
_entity_poly.pdbx_seq_one_letter_code
_entity_poly.pdbx_strand_id
1 'polypeptide(L)'
;MSTIIGPDWDKQNPATEQDIQSLEAAFGAIPEDYKALLLQSNGSSLRGKKTPFIIYSVSEVLALFREKDLYKFIPQSLVFGGDGGGTIYCFDLRPGKEQAVFFIREEDAGYEPNAYNYVVFNGTTLTDTIQRIVNNEKLN
;
A
#
# COMPACT_ATOMS: atom_id res chain seq x y z
N MET A 1 17.42 12.77 -6.29
CA MET A 1 16.64 12.10 -5.22
C MET A 1 15.53 13.05 -4.84
N SER A 2 14.33 12.83 -5.38
CA SER A 2 13.17 13.69 -5.08
C SER A 2 12.68 13.34 -3.68
N THR A 3 12.77 14.28 -2.76
CA THR A 3 12.23 14.16 -1.40
C THR A 3 10.72 13.99 -1.54
N ILE A 4 10.23 12.76 -1.32
CA ILE A 4 8.85 12.36 -1.65
C ILE A 4 7.81 13.17 -0.84
N ILE A 5 8.21 13.83 0.26
CA ILE A 5 7.26 14.09 1.33
C ILE A 5 7.44 15.45 2.01
N GLY A 6 6.36 16.24 1.98
CA GLY A 6 6.25 17.60 2.51
C GLY A 6 5.91 17.67 4.01
N PRO A 7 5.51 18.85 4.51
CA PRO A 7 5.36 19.15 5.94
C PRO A 7 4.24 18.38 6.66
N ASP A 8 3.37 17.68 5.92
CA ASP A 8 2.19 16.98 6.45
C ASP A 8 2.44 15.48 6.76
N TRP A 9 3.71 15.09 6.88
CA TRP A 9 4.11 13.71 7.13
C TRP A 9 4.51 13.47 8.58
N ASP A 10 3.74 12.60 9.25
CA ASP A 10 4.06 12.15 10.60
C ASP A 10 5.01 10.94 10.56
N LYS A 11 6.27 11.23 10.29
CA LYS A 11 7.32 10.24 10.08
C LYS A 11 7.56 9.39 11.34
N GLN A 12 7.62 8.08 11.17
CA GLN A 12 7.94 7.11 12.20
C GLN A 12 9.41 6.66 12.12
N ASN A 13 9.84 5.85 13.09
CA ASN A 13 11.14 5.21 13.00
C ASN A 13 11.22 4.32 11.76
N PRO A 14 12.38 4.27 11.06
CA PRO A 14 12.62 3.34 9.97
C PRO A 14 12.35 1.88 10.33
N ALA A 15 11.98 1.09 9.33
CA ALA A 15 11.93 -0.37 9.45
C ALA A 15 13.35 -0.93 9.57
N THR A 16 13.51 -2.01 10.33
CA THR A 16 14.77 -2.75 10.44
C THR A 16 14.94 -3.73 9.29
N GLU A 17 16.15 -4.24 9.08
CA GLU A 17 16.37 -5.33 8.12
C GLU A 17 15.52 -6.56 8.44
N GLN A 18 15.32 -6.86 9.72
CA GLN A 18 14.48 -7.97 10.17
C GLN A 18 13.01 -7.77 9.79
N ASP A 19 12.51 -6.53 9.84
CA ASP A 19 11.16 -6.18 9.40
C ASP A 19 10.99 -6.45 7.89
N ILE A 20 11.97 -6.04 7.08
CA ILE A 20 11.97 -6.29 5.63
C ILE A 20 12.01 -7.78 5.32
N GLN A 21 12.89 -8.54 5.98
CA GLN A 21 12.96 -10.00 5.82
C GLN A 21 11.64 -10.68 6.19
N SER A 22 10.94 -10.17 7.21
CA SER A 22 9.64 -10.71 7.63
C SER A 22 8.54 -10.48 6.59
N LEU A 23 8.55 -9.32 5.91
CA LEU A 23 7.67 -9.07 4.77
C LEU A 23 8.01 -9.97 3.58
N GLU A 24 9.30 -10.08 3.23
CA GLU A 24 9.72 -10.91 2.10
C GLU A 24 9.42 -12.40 2.32
N ALA A 25 9.47 -12.87 3.57
CA ALA A 25 9.05 -14.22 3.92
C ALA A 25 7.53 -14.46 3.74
N ALA A 26 6.71 -13.43 3.89
CA ALA A 26 5.25 -13.52 3.74
C ALA A 26 4.78 -13.36 2.29
N PHE A 27 5.38 -12.43 1.54
CA PHE A 27 4.92 -12.02 0.21
C PHE A 27 5.85 -12.42 -0.94
N GLY A 28 7.04 -12.96 -0.64
CA GLY A 28 8.12 -13.08 -1.61
C GLY A 28 8.82 -11.73 -1.81
N ALA A 29 9.54 -11.56 -2.93
CA ALA A 29 10.21 -10.31 -3.24
C ALA A 29 9.21 -9.14 -3.26
N ILE A 30 9.45 -8.12 -2.43
CA ILE A 30 8.62 -6.92 -2.37
C ILE A 30 9.15 -5.82 -3.29
N PRO A 31 8.31 -4.88 -3.77
CA PRO A 31 8.77 -3.77 -4.61
C PRO A 31 9.85 -2.92 -3.93
N GLU A 32 10.91 -2.58 -4.67
CA GLU A 32 12.04 -1.81 -4.12
C GLU A 32 11.63 -0.41 -3.64
N ASP A 33 10.69 0.25 -4.33
CA ASP A 33 10.14 1.54 -3.89
C ASP A 33 9.45 1.42 -2.52
N TYR A 34 8.79 0.30 -2.25
CA TYR A 34 8.15 0.05 -0.96
C TYR A 34 9.17 -0.23 0.14
N LYS A 35 10.20 -1.02 -0.17
CA LYS A 35 11.33 -1.24 0.73
C LYS A 35 12.01 0.07 1.10
N ALA A 36 12.27 0.93 0.12
CA ALA A 36 12.86 2.26 0.34
C ALA A 36 11.97 3.14 1.22
N LEU A 37 10.65 3.12 1.01
CA LEU A 37 9.69 3.84 1.84
C LEU A 37 9.72 3.36 3.31
N LEU A 38 9.71 2.05 3.55
CA LEU A 38 9.76 1.47 4.90
C LEU A 38 11.09 1.77 5.62
N LEU A 39 12.21 1.69 4.90
CA LEU A 39 13.53 2.07 5.42
C LEU A 39 13.64 3.59 5.67
N GLN A 40 12.75 4.38 5.06
CA GLN A 40 12.62 5.78 5.42
C GLN A 40 11.73 5.97 6.65
N SER A 41 10.57 5.29 6.71
CA SER A 41 9.57 5.36 7.78
C SER A 41 8.74 4.08 7.83
N ASN A 42 8.72 3.39 8.97
CA ASN A 42 7.91 2.18 9.15
C ASN A 42 6.45 2.51 9.44
N GLY A 43 5.70 2.77 8.37
CA GLY A 43 4.36 3.33 8.45
C GLY A 43 4.39 4.84 8.68
N SER A 44 3.23 5.47 8.51
CA SER A 44 3.00 6.89 8.77
C SER A 44 1.55 7.30 8.47
N SER A 45 1.16 8.49 8.93
CA SER A 45 0.00 9.20 8.44
C SER A 45 0.40 10.42 7.61
N LEU A 46 -0.22 10.56 6.45
CA LEU A 46 -0.16 11.73 5.59
C LEU A 46 -1.53 12.41 5.64
N ARG A 47 -1.57 13.70 6.02
CA ARG A 47 -2.80 14.48 5.86
C ARG A 47 -3.00 14.80 4.38
N GLY A 48 -3.80 13.99 3.70
CA GLY A 48 -4.27 14.35 2.37
C GLY A 48 -5.24 15.53 2.43
N LYS A 49 -5.45 16.22 1.30
CA LYS A 49 -6.32 17.42 1.24
C LYS A 49 -7.78 17.17 1.61
N LYS A 50 -8.28 15.93 1.43
CA LYS A 50 -9.67 15.55 1.75
C LYS A 50 -9.76 14.36 2.70
N THR A 51 -8.92 13.35 2.47
CA THR A 51 -8.86 12.14 3.28
C THR A 51 -7.43 11.92 3.74
N PRO A 52 -7.21 11.37 4.94
CA PRO A 52 -5.89 10.93 5.33
C PRO A 52 -5.45 9.78 4.42
N PHE A 53 -4.14 9.67 4.23
CA PHE A 53 -3.55 8.47 3.67
C PHE A 53 -2.61 7.88 4.70
N ILE A 54 -2.90 6.65 5.11
CA ILE A 54 -2.17 5.93 6.14
C ILE A 54 -1.29 4.91 5.43
N ILE A 55 0.02 5.05 5.59
CA ILE A 55 0.99 4.03 5.20
C ILE A 55 1.09 3.07 6.38
N TYR A 56 0.82 1.80 6.15
CA TYR A 56 0.89 0.79 7.21
C TYR A 56 2.34 0.44 7.55
N SER A 57 2.58 0.24 8.83
CA SER A 57 3.82 -0.35 9.32
C SER A 57 3.92 -1.83 8.95
N VAL A 58 5.13 -2.38 8.98
CA VAL A 58 5.38 -3.79 8.73
C VAL A 58 4.50 -4.70 9.60
N SER A 59 4.34 -4.37 10.89
CA SER A 59 3.55 -5.18 11.81
C SER A 59 2.06 -5.20 11.45
N GLU A 60 1.52 -4.06 11.01
CA GLU A 60 0.14 -3.93 10.51
C GLU A 60 -0.06 -4.72 9.22
N VAL A 61 0.84 -4.59 8.25
CA VAL A 61 0.77 -5.35 6.99
C VAL A 61 0.80 -6.86 7.25
N LEU A 62 1.67 -7.32 8.14
CA LEU A 62 1.74 -8.73 8.53
C LEU A 62 0.51 -9.19 9.32
N ALA A 63 -0.12 -8.30 10.11
CA ALA A 63 -1.38 -8.61 10.79
C ALA A 63 -2.51 -8.81 9.78
N LEU A 64 -2.66 -7.89 8.82
CA LEU A 64 -3.63 -8.01 7.73
C LEU A 64 -3.38 -9.27 6.91
N PHE A 65 -2.13 -9.61 6.59
CA PHE A 65 -1.82 -10.83 5.85
C PHE A 65 -2.26 -12.12 6.58
N ARG A 66 -2.14 -12.12 7.92
CA ARG A 66 -2.63 -13.23 8.75
C ARG A 66 -4.16 -13.30 8.77
N GLU A 67 -4.83 -12.16 8.63
CA GLU A 67 -6.28 -12.04 8.43
C GLU A 67 -6.64 -12.38 6.97
N LYS A 68 -6.67 -13.69 6.69
CA LYS A 68 -6.84 -14.26 5.33
C LYS A 68 -8.10 -13.80 4.59
N ASP A 69 -9.12 -13.32 5.31
CA ASP A 69 -10.40 -12.93 4.70
C ASP A 69 -10.23 -11.73 3.76
N LEU A 70 -9.38 -10.75 4.11
CA LEU A 70 -9.12 -9.59 3.26
C LEU A 70 -8.48 -9.97 1.92
N TYR A 71 -7.62 -10.99 1.93
CA TYR A 71 -6.86 -11.44 0.76
C TYR A 71 -7.61 -12.47 -0.07
N LYS A 72 -8.81 -12.90 0.34
CA LYS A 72 -9.53 -14.03 -0.25
C LYS A 72 -9.69 -13.91 -1.76
N PHE A 73 -10.04 -12.73 -2.27
CA PHE A 73 -10.23 -12.49 -3.71
C PHE A 73 -9.17 -11.60 -4.35
N ILE A 74 -8.17 -11.17 -3.56
CA ILE A 74 -6.95 -10.50 -4.04
C ILE A 74 -5.67 -11.16 -3.50
N PRO A 75 -5.48 -12.49 -3.67
CA PRO A 75 -4.41 -13.24 -2.99
C PRO A 75 -2.99 -12.89 -3.47
N GLN A 76 -2.85 -12.25 -4.64
CA GLN A 76 -1.57 -11.83 -5.21
C GLN A 76 -1.41 -10.32 -5.06
N SER A 77 -1.60 -9.84 -3.84
CA SER A 77 -1.53 -8.41 -3.52
C SER A 77 -0.79 -8.21 -2.21
N LEU A 78 -0.19 -7.03 -2.06
CA LEU A 78 0.43 -6.58 -0.83
C LEU A 78 -0.23 -5.26 -0.44
N VAL A 79 -1.05 -5.29 0.61
CA VAL A 79 -1.71 -4.10 1.15
C VAL A 79 -0.67 -3.27 1.90
N PHE A 80 -0.47 -2.01 1.52
CA PHE A 80 0.55 -1.14 2.12
C PHE A 80 -0.02 0.12 2.77
N GLY A 81 -1.32 0.38 2.61
CA GLY A 81 -1.96 1.55 3.19
C GLY A 81 -3.45 1.61 2.96
N GLY A 82 -4.08 2.63 3.53
CA GLY A 82 -5.52 2.84 3.45
C GLY A 82 -5.91 4.29 3.75
N ASP A 83 -7.17 4.62 3.52
CA ASP A 83 -7.74 5.94 3.84
C ASP A 83 -8.45 5.98 5.21
N GLY A 84 -8.53 4.84 5.92
CA GLY A 84 -9.28 4.69 7.17
C GLY A 84 -10.81 4.69 6.99
N GLY A 85 -11.30 4.77 5.76
CA GLY A 85 -12.71 4.76 5.37
C GLY A 85 -13.11 3.49 4.58
N GLY A 86 -12.30 2.43 4.66
CA GLY A 86 -12.53 1.14 4.00
C GLY A 86 -11.95 1.04 2.58
N THR A 87 -11.12 1.98 2.14
CA THR A 87 -10.34 1.84 0.90
C THR A 87 -8.91 1.45 1.26
N ILE A 88 -8.42 0.40 0.62
CA ILE A 88 -7.04 -0.09 0.76
C ILE A 88 -6.25 0.09 -0.53
N TYR A 89 -4.95 0.31 -0.38
CA TYR A 89 -3.99 0.48 -1.47
C TYR A 89 -3.01 -0.68 -1.47
N CYS A 90 -2.81 -1.24 -2.65
CA CYS A 90 -2.13 -2.52 -2.82
C CYS A 90 -1.10 -2.45 -3.93
N PHE A 91 0.03 -3.12 -3.75
CA PHE A 91 0.83 -3.55 -4.89
C PHE A 91 0.20 -4.79 -5.53
N ASP A 92 0.20 -4.80 -6.86
CA ASP A 92 -0.16 -5.96 -7.66
C ASP A 92 1.06 -6.88 -7.79
N LEU A 93 0.98 -8.08 -7.20
CA LEU A 93 2.03 -9.09 -7.26
C LEU A 93 1.77 -10.13 -8.36
N ARG A 94 0.77 -9.92 -9.22
CA ARG A 94 0.54 -10.79 -10.37
C ARG A 94 1.67 -10.64 -11.38
N PRO A 95 2.08 -11.72 -12.08
CA PRO A 95 3.13 -11.66 -13.09
C PRO A 95 2.86 -10.58 -14.15
N GLY A 96 3.89 -9.79 -14.50
CA GLY A 96 3.78 -8.72 -15.50
C GLY A 96 3.06 -7.45 -15.03
N LYS A 97 2.82 -7.34 -13.72
CA LYS A 97 2.28 -6.14 -13.05
C LYS A 97 3.25 -5.58 -12.02
N GLU A 98 4.53 -5.94 -12.12
CA GLU A 98 5.53 -5.57 -11.11
C GLU A 98 5.54 -4.04 -10.90
N GLN A 99 5.42 -3.61 -9.64
CA GLN A 99 5.32 -2.20 -9.19
C GLN A 99 3.99 -1.48 -9.44
N ALA A 100 3.01 -2.10 -10.12
CA ALA A 100 1.70 -1.49 -10.29
C ALA A 100 0.99 -1.36 -8.94
N VAL A 101 0.42 -0.19 -8.68
CA VAL A 101 -0.39 0.08 -7.50
C VAL A 101 -1.85 0.22 -7.91
N PHE A 102 -2.73 -0.41 -7.14
CA PHE A 102 -4.17 -0.25 -7.28
C PHE A 102 -4.83 0.04 -5.93
N PHE A 103 -6.07 0.50 -5.97
CA PHE A 103 -6.92 0.55 -4.79
C PHE A 103 -8.22 -0.21 -5.00
N ILE A 104 -8.81 -0.65 -3.89
CA ILE A 104 -10.06 -1.41 -3.83
C ILE A 104 -10.73 -1.16 -2.47
N ARG A 105 -12.04 -1.37 -2.39
CA ARG A 105 -12.75 -1.40 -1.10
C ARG A 105 -12.41 -2.69 -0.35
N GLU A 106 -12.24 -2.61 0.96
CA GLU A 106 -12.02 -3.79 1.82
C GLU A 106 -13.13 -4.83 1.66
N GLU A 107 -14.37 -4.37 1.51
CA GLU A 107 -15.53 -5.24 1.27
C GLU A 107 -15.42 -6.02 -0.05
N ASP A 108 -14.98 -5.37 -1.13
CA ASP A 108 -14.83 -6.04 -2.42
C ASP A 108 -13.66 -7.03 -2.37
N ALA A 109 -12.54 -6.65 -1.74
CA ALA A 109 -11.36 -7.51 -1.58
C ALA A 109 -11.68 -8.84 -0.86
N GLY A 110 -12.53 -8.79 0.16
CA GLY A 110 -12.91 -9.97 0.96
C GLY A 110 -14.14 -10.73 0.46
N TYR A 111 -15.05 -10.09 -0.29
CA TYR A 111 -16.35 -10.66 -0.62
C TYR A 111 -16.69 -10.77 -2.12
N GLU A 112 -15.99 -10.09 -3.02
CA GLU A 112 -16.26 -10.14 -4.47
C GLU A 112 -15.31 -11.10 -5.22
N PRO A 113 -15.81 -12.23 -5.77
CA PRO A 113 -14.99 -13.22 -6.48
C PRO A 113 -14.16 -12.67 -7.65
N ASN A 114 -14.58 -11.57 -8.26
CA ASN A 114 -13.88 -10.92 -9.35
C ASN A 114 -13.24 -9.59 -8.93
N ALA A 115 -12.81 -9.46 -7.67
CA ALA A 115 -12.24 -8.24 -7.10
C ALA A 115 -11.20 -7.55 -8.03
N TYR A 116 -10.32 -8.33 -8.68
CA TYR A 116 -9.35 -7.81 -9.64
C TYR A 116 -9.92 -7.11 -10.88
N ASN A 117 -11.20 -7.30 -11.23
CA ASN A 117 -11.86 -6.60 -12.31
C ASN A 117 -12.34 -5.19 -11.90
N TYR A 118 -12.38 -4.92 -10.59
CA TYR A 118 -12.86 -3.67 -10.02
C TYR A 118 -11.73 -2.79 -9.47
N VAL A 119 -10.47 -3.25 -9.58
CA VAL A 119 -9.33 -2.47 -9.12
C VAL A 119 -9.10 -1.27 -10.04
N VAL A 120 -8.83 -0.13 -9.43
CA VAL A 120 -8.49 1.10 -10.14
C VAL A 120 -6.99 1.34 -10.02
N PHE A 121 -6.31 1.48 -11.15
CA PHE A 121 -4.86 1.65 -11.19
C PHE A 121 -4.47 3.10 -10.91
N ASN A 122 -3.62 3.30 -9.91
CA ASN A 122 -3.27 4.63 -9.41
C ASN A 122 -1.82 5.01 -9.77
N GLY A 123 -1.50 5.00 -11.06
CA GLY A 123 -0.19 5.44 -11.56
C GLY A 123 0.78 4.31 -11.83
N THR A 124 2.00 4.67 -12.27
CA THR A 124 3.04 3.71 -12.65
C THR A 124 4.03 3.40 -11.53
N THR A 125 4.07 4.21 -10.46
CA THR A 125 4.98 4.04 -9.33
C THR A 125 4.31 4.39 -8.00
N LEU A 126 4.90 3.92 -6.89
CA LEU A 126 4.43 4.22 -5.53
C LEU A 126 4.44 5.73 -5.25
N THR A 127 5.47 6.44 -5.72
CA THR A 127 5.59 7.89 -5.50
C THR A 127 4.47 8.65 -6.20
N ASP A 128 4.21 8.33 -7.48
CA ASP A 128 3.12 8.94 -8.24
C ASP A 128 1.77 8.68 -7.57
N THR A 129 1.55 7.44 -7.14
CA THR A 129 0.36 7.03 -6.38
C THR A 129 0.14 7.94 -5.16
N ILE A 130 1.15 8.04 -4.29
CA ILE A 130 1.06 8.81 -3.04
C ILE A 130 0.80 10.29 -3.33
N GLN A 131 1.49 10.87 -4.32
CA GLN A 131 1.30 12.28 -4.70
C GLN A 131 -0.13 12.55 -5.19
N ARG A 132 -0.66 11.68 -6.06
CA ARG A 132 -2.03 11.82 -6.57
C ARG A 132 -3.07 11.73 -5.46
N ILE A 133 -2.88 10.80 -4.51
CA ILE A 133 -3.76 10.67 -3.33
C ILE A 133 -3.72 11.94 -2.48
N VAL A 134 -2.52 12.38 -2.07
CA VAL A 134 -2.36 13.54 -1.18
C VAL A 134 -2.91 14.81 -1.83
N ASN A 135 -2.72 14.97 -3.14
CA ASN A 135 -3.23 16.12 -3.90
C ASN A 135 -4.73 16.07 -4.21
N ASN A 136 -5.40 14.95 -3.89
CA ASN A 136 -6.80 14.69 -4.27
C ASN A 136 -7.01 14.83 -5.79
N GLU A 137 -6.07 14.29 -6.56
CA GLU A 137 -6.20 14.18 -8.01
C GLU A 137 -7.21 13.08 -8.35
N LYS A 138 -7.90 13.20 -9.49
CA LYS A 138 -8.79 12.13 -9.94
C LYS A 138 -7.94 10.88 -10.21
N LEU A 139 -8.33 9.80 -9.56
CA LEU A 139 -7.86 8.46 -9.85
C LEU A 139 -8.85 7.90 -10.87
N ASN A 140 -8.36 7.61 -12.08
CA ASN A 140 -9.17 7.29 -13.25
C ASN A 140 -9.30 5.77 -13.39
#